data_AF-A0A6G1RGT2-F1
#
_entry.id   AF-A0A6G1RGT2-F1
#
_cell.length_a   1.000
_cell.length_b   1.000
_cell.length_c   1.000
_cell.angle_alpha   90.00
_cell.angle_beta   90.00
_cell.angle_gamma   90.00
#
_symmetry.space_group_name_H-M   'P 1'
#
loop_
_entity.id
_entity.type
_entity.pdbx_description
1 polymer ?
#
loop_
_entity_poly.entity_id
_entity_poly.type
_entity_poly.pdbx_seq_one_letter_code
_entity_poly.pdbx_strand_id
1 'polypeptide(L)'
;SVELYSQVLLQGCRSVELDCWDGDDGMPIIYHGHTLTTKISFKEVVEAIDRNAFITSDMPIITSIENHCSLPQQRKMAEIFKNVFGDKLVTKFLFESDFSDDPMLPSPGQLKRKILLKNKKLKAHQTPVDILKQKAHQLAHMQAQASNGPSNPTPTNEEEEDEEDEYDYDYESLSDDNILEDRPENKLPSDKLQFEYNEETAKRIKKADCATYNNKGKVYDMELGE
;
A
#
# COMPACT_ATOMS: atom_id res chain seq x y z
N SER A 1 5.34 16.50 21.70
CA SER A 1 5.19 15.60 22.86
C SER A 1 4.31 14.43 22.45
N VAL A 2 4.64 13.20 22.86
CA VAL A 2 3.83 12.00 22.57
C VAL A 2 2.45 12.07 23.24
N GLU A 3 2.40 12.54 24.49
CA GLU A 3 1.17 12.58 25.29
C GLU A 3 0.09 13.50 24.70
N LEU A 4 0.50 14.53 23.94
CA LEU A 4 -0.46 15.42 23.27
C LEU A 4 -1.33 14.66 22.26
N TYR A 5 -0.80 13.63 21.59
CA TYR A 5 -1.60 12.80 20.68
C TYR A 5 -2.69 12.04 21.44
N SER A 6 -2.38 11.50 22.62
CA SER A 6 -3.37 10.88 23.51
C SER A 6 -4.47 11.87 23.87
N GLN A 7 -4.08 13.06 24.35
CA GLN A 7 -5.01 14.07 24.84
C GLN A 7 -5.96 14.58 23.76
N VAL A 8 -5.47 14.92 22.57
CA VAL A 8 -6.34 15.42 21.48
C VAL A 8 -7.32 14.35 20.99
N LEU A 9 -6.89 13.08 20.94
CA LEU A 9 -7.77 11.97 20.58
C LEU A 9 -8.83 11.73 21.66
N LEU A 10 -8.46 11.81 22.95
CA LEU A 10 -9.43 11.70 24.04
C LEU A 10 -10.45 12.85 24.03
N GLN A 11 -10.05 14.05 23.61
CA GLN A 11 -10.96 15.20 23.42
C GLN A 11 -11.91 15.04 22.22
N GLY A 12 -11.74 14.00 21.40
CA GLY A 12 -12.61 13.74 20.24
C GLY A 12 -12.04 14.20 18.91
N CYS A 13 -10.83 14.74 18.86
CA CYS A 13 -10.18 15.08 17.59
C CYS A 13 -10.05 13.83 16.71
N ARG A 14 -10.47 13.89 15.44
CA ARG A 14 -10.45 12.74 14.49
C ARG A 14 -9.39 12.89 13.39
N SER A 15 -8.58 13.94 13.43
CA SER A 15 -7.47 14.15 12.49
C SER A 15 -6.23 14.61 13.24
N VAL A 16 -5.10 13.95 13.05
CA VAL A 16 -3.82 14.31 13.68
C VAL A 16 -2.71 14.37 12.64
N GLU A 17 -1.71 15.19 12.91
CA GLU A 17 -0.58 15.42 12.00
C GLU A 17 0.73 14.87 12.54
N LEU A 18 1.51 14.25 11.66
CA LEU A 18 2.83 13.70 11.93
C LEU A 18 3.83 14.29 10.93
N ASP A 19 4.69 15.20 11.42
CA ASP A 19 5.82 15.74 10.67
C ASP A 19 7.03 14.80 10.83
N CYS A 20 7.24 13.93 9.84
CA CYS A 20 8.12 12.77 9.91
C CYS A 20 9.48 13.04 9.26
N TRP A 21 10.56 12.80 10.00
CA TRP A 21 11.93 13.03 9.57
C TRP A 21 12.83 11.84 9.88
N ASP A 22 13.98 11.80 9.20
CA ASP A 22 15.00 10.78 9.45
C ASP A 22 15.65 10.95 10.83
N GLY A 23 15.71 9.85 11.59
CA GLY A 23 16.51 9.77 12.82
C GLY A 23 17.92 9.23 12.58
N ASP A 24 18.84 9.59 13.47
CA ASP A 24 20.26 9.27 13.37
C ASP A 24 20.56 7.77 13.57
N ASP A 25 19.65 7.04 14.21
CA ASP A 25 19.70 5.60 14.45
C ASP A 25 19.00 4.76 13.36
N GLY A 26 18.56 5.41 12.27
CA GLY A 26 17.81 4.77 11.19
C GLY A 26 16.32 4.57 11.50
N MET A 27 15.81 5.11 12.61
CA MET A 27 14.39 5.09 12.96
C MET A 27 13.74 6.46 12.75
N PRO A 28 12.51 6.52 12.21
CA PRO A 28 11.85 7.79 11.98
C PRO A 28 11.54 8.52 13.29
N ILE A 29 11.61 9.84 13.24
CA ILE A 29 11.32 10.76 14.35
C ILE A 29 10.28 11.79 13.92
N ILE A 30 9.67 12.46 14.91
CA ILE A 30 8.72 13.56 14.70
C ILE A 30 9.26 14.83 15.37
N TYR A 31 9.32 15.92 14.61
CA TYR A 31 9.60 17.28 15.09
C TYR A 31 9.28 18.29 13.98
N HIS A 32 9.25 19.58 14.33
CA HIS A 32 9.07 20.63 13.32
C HIS A 32 10.42 20.97 12.69
N GLY A 33 10.57 20.67 11.40
CA GLY A 33 11.81 20.84 10.64
C GLY A 33 12.44 22.23 10.76
N HIS A 34 13.78 22.29 10.79
CA HIS A 34 14.55 23.55 10.84
C HIS A 34 14.22 24.50 12.00
N THR A 35 13.71 23.96 13.12
CA THR A 35 13.41 24.73 14.33
C THR A 35 14.14 24.17 15.57
N LEU A 36 13.99 24.84 16.72
CA LEU A 36 14.51 24.41 18.02
C LEU A 36 13.56 23.47 18.77
N THR A 37 12.61 22.83 18.08
CA THR A 37 11.69 21.88 18.72
C THR A 37 12.40 20.56 19.04
N THR A 38 12.03 19.97 20.17
CA THR A 38 12.54 18.67 20.59
C THR A 38 11.97 17.54 19.73
N LYS A 39 12.80 16.55 19.43
CA LYS A 39 12.43 15.35 18.68
C LYS A 39 11.72 14.32 19.57
N ILE A 40 10.72 13.63 19.02
CA ILE A 40 10.05 12.50 19.67
C ILE A 40 10.05 11.27 18.75
N SER A 41 9.95 10.07 19.32
CA SER A 41 9.93 8.83 18.54
C SER A 41 8.64 8.72 17.71
N PHE A 42 8.77 8.45 16.41
CA PHE A 42 7.62 8.15 15.56
C PHE A 42 6.86 6.92 16.08
N LYS A 43 7.59 5.87 16.48
CA LYS A 43 6.97 4.62 16.97
C LYS A 43 6.11 4.85 18.21
N GLU A 44 6.61 5.61 19.18
CA GLU A 44 5.85 5.92 20.41
C GLU A 44 4.59 6.75 20.11
N VAL A 45 4.65 7.67 19.13
CA VAL A 45 3.48 8.42 18.67
C VAL A 45 2.44 7.49 18.05
N VAL A 46 2.84 6.56 17.18
CA VAL A 46 1.92 5.60 16.56
C VAL A 46 1.27 4.69 17.63
N GLU A 47 2.03 4.22 18.61
CA GLU A 47 1.51 3.44 19.76
C GLU A 47 0.58 4.26 20.67
N ALA A 48 0.84 5.56 20.84
CA ALA A 48 -0.07 6.45 21.56
C ALA A 48 -1.38 6.66 20.81
N ILE A 49 -1.33 6.83 19.48
CA ILE A 49 -2.52 6.94 18.64
C ILE A 49 -3.34 5.65 18.74
N ASP A 50 -2.71 4.48 18.60
CA ASP A 50 -3.39 3.18 18.62
C ASP A 50 -4.23 2.96 19.90
N ARG A 51 -3.63 3.24 21.05
CA ARG A 51 -4.27 3.08 22.36
C ARG A 51 -5.45 4.01 22.58
N ASN A 52 -5.43 5.22 21.98
CA ASN A 52 -6.36 6.30 22.32
C ASN A 52 -7.38 6.62 21.22
N ALA A 53 -7.13 6.23 19.96
CA ALA A 53 -7.91 6.63 18.80
C ALA A 53 -9.42 6.40 18.97
N PHE A 54 -9.80 5.30 19.62
CA PHE A 54 -11.19 4.85 19.71
C PHE A 54 -11.76 4.78 21.13
N ILE A 55 -11.13 5.45 22.11
CA ILE A 55 -11.61 5.46 23.51
C ILE A 55 -12.91 6.24 23.63
N THR A 56 -12.97 7.47 23.09
CA THR A 56 -14.10 8.39 23.28
C THR A 56 -15.06 8.44 22.09
N SER A 57 -14.65 7.92 20.93
CA SER A 57 -15.49 7.81 19.74
C SER A 57 -14.98 6.68 18.85
N ASP A 58 -15.89 5.86 18.32
CA ASP A 58 -15.57 4.76 17.41
C ASP A 58 -15.44 5.20 15.94
N MET A 59 -15.62 6.49 15.66
CA MET A 59 -15.52 7.05 14.32
C MET A 59 -14.07 7.00 13.80
N PRO A 60 -13.86 6.88 12.47
CA PRO A 60 -12.53 6.78 11.88
C PRO A 60 -11.65 7.97 12.24
N ILE A 61 -10.34 7.73 12.28
CA ILE A 61 -9.35 8.81 12.38
C ILE A 61 -8.51 8.90 11.11
N ILE A 62 -8.08 10.12 10.80
CA ILE A 62 -7.17 10.42 9.70
C ILE A 62 -5.81 10.83 10.29
N THR A 63 -4.76 10.17 9.81
CA THR A 63 -3.38 10.52 10.13
C THR A 63 -2.79 11.26 8.94
N SER A 64 -2.66 12.58 9.06
CA SER A 64 -1.99 13.43 8.07
C SER A 64 -0.48 13.29 8.23
N ILE A 65 0.19 12.82 7.18
CA ILE A 65 1.64 12.60 7.20
C ILE A 65 2.29 13.69 6.36
N GLU A 66 3.14 14.50 7.00
CA GLU A 66 4.11 15.34 6.32
C GLU A 66 5.43 14.57 6.28
N ASN A 67 5.82 14.10 5.08
CA ASN A 67 6.86 13.10 4.94
C ASN A 67 8.16 13.70 4.39
N HIS A 68 9.18 13.75 5.23
CA HIS A 68 10.56 14.16 4.91
C HIS A 68 11.58 13.03 5.09
N CYS A 69 11.11 11.80 5.29
CA CYS A 69 11.98 10.64 5.48
C CYS A 69 12.60 10.14 4.17
N SER A 70 13.79 9.55 4.25
CA SER A 70 14.39 8.78 3.17
C SER A 70 13.65 7.46 2.92
N LEU A 71 13.82 6.85 1.75
CA LEU A 71 13.16 5.58 1.40
C LEU A 71 13.39 4.46 2.44
N PRO A 72 14.59 4.24 3.00
CA PRO A 72 14.78 3.26 4.09
C PRO A 72 13.89 3.53 5.30
N GLN A 73 13.79 4.77 5.75
CA GLN A 73 12.97 5.11 6.92
C GLN A 73 11.47 5.18 6.59
N GLN A 74 11.09 5.51 5.35
CA GLN A 74 9.69 5.36 4.90
C GLN A 74 9.23 3.90 4.95
N ARG A 75 10.10 2.94 4.62
CA ARG A 75 9.78 1.51 4.83
C ARG A 75 9.57 1.19 6.31
N LYS A 76 10.40 1.76 7.19
CA LYS A 76 10.23 1.62 8.65
C LYS A 76 8.91 2.23 9.13
N MET A 77 8.52 3.41 8.63
CA MET A 77 7.21 3.99 8.93
C MET A 77 6.07 3.05 8.52
N ALA A 78 6.13 2.49 7.31
CA ALA A 78 5.11 1.56 6.82
C ALA A 78 5.05 0.26 7.64
N GLU A 79 6.20 -0.30 8.03
CA GLU A 79 6.29 -1.45 8.94
C GLU A 79 5.65 -1.14 10.30
N ILE A 80 5.98 0.00 10.90
CA ILE A 80 5.44 0.43 12.20
C ILE A 80 3.93 0.61 12.11
N PHE A 81 3.41 1.31 11.10
CA PHE A 81 1.97 1.48 10.93
C PHE A 81 1.24 0.14 10.82
N LYS A 82 1.73 -0.78 9.99
CA LYS A 82 1.12 -2.10 9.83
C LYS A 82 1.14 -2.90 11.13
N ASN A 83 2.28 -2.93 11.82
CA ASN A 83 2.47 -3.73 13.03
C ASN A 83 1.66 -3.19 14.21
N VAL A 84 1.59 -1.87 14.37
CA VAL A 84 0.93 -1.24 15.53
C VAL A 84 -0.57 -1.15 15.32
N PHE A 85 -1.03 -0.61 14.19
CA PHE A 85 -2.46 -0.44 13.95
C PHE A 85 -3.17 -1.75 13.60
N GLY A 86 -2.47 -2.70 12.98
CA GLY A 86 -3.02 -3.99 12.57
C GLY A 86 -4.26 -3.82 11.69
N ASP A 87 -5.32 -4.56 11.99
CA ASP A 87 -6.59 -4.56 11.23
C ASP A 87 -7.36 -3.23 11.26
N LYS A 88 -6.96 -2.30 12.13
CA LYS A 88 -7.54 -0.96 12.18
C LYS A 88 -7.04 -0.10 11.02
N LEU A 89 -5.84 -0.37 10.50
CA LEU A 89 -5.28 0.33 9.35
C LEU A 89 -6.01 -0.06 8.06
N VAL A 90 -6.46 0.93 7.29
CA VAL A 90 -7.00 0.69 5.95
C VAL A 90 -5.86 0.61 4.95
N THR A 91 -5.62 -0.59 4.39
CA THR A 91 -4.54 -0.84 3.43
C THR A 91 -5.03 -1.08 2.00
N LYS A 92 -6.36 -1.16 1.80
CA LYS A 92 -7.03 -1.38 0.51
C LYS A 92 -8.44 -0.80 0.57
N PHE A 93 -9.05 -0.60 -0.59
CA PHE A 93 -10.49 -0.36 -0.70
C PHE A 93 -11.27 -1.47 0.00
N LEU A 94 -12.37 -1.11 0.66
CA LEU A 94 -13.09 -1.98 1.59
C LEU A 94 -14.50 -2.32 1.12
N PHE A 95 -15.05 -1.56 0.19
CA PHE A 95 -16.45 -1.66 -0.21
C PHE A 95 -16.56 -1.84 -1.72
N GLU A 96 -17.60 -2.54 -2.17
CA GLU A 96 -17.85 -2.74 -3.60
C GLU A 96 -18.13 -1.41 -4.32
N SER A 97 -18.78 -0.47 -3.63
CA SER A 97 -19.03 0.88 -4.14
C SER A 97 -17.75 1.69 -4.40
N ASP A 98 -16.59 1.26 -3.87
CA ASP A 98 -15.30 1.89 -4.19
C ASP A 98 -14.89 1.62 -5.66
N PHE A 99 -15.55 0.68 -6.35
CA PHE A 99 -15.27 0.25 -7.71
C PHE A 99 -16.41 0.54 -8.70
N SER A 100 -17.38 1.38 -8.32
CA SER A 100 -18.45 1.82 -9.24
C SER A 100 -17.94 2.84 -10.26
N ASP A 101 -18.71 3.05 -11.34
CA ASP A 101 -18.38 4.04 -12.38
C ASP A 101 -18.33 5.48 -11.83
N ASP A 102 -19.09 5.78 -10.77
CA ASP A 102 -19.05 7.04 -10.02
C ASP A 102 -18.82 6.76 -8.52
N PRO A 103 -17.55 6.56 -8.10
CA PRO A 103 -17.24 6.15 -6.74
C PRO A 103 -17.32 7.33 -5.76
N MET A 104 -18.13 7.17 -4.71
CA MET A 104 -18.22 8.09 -3.58
C MET A 104 -17.39 7.60 -2.40
N LEU A 105 -16.87 8.53 -1.58
CA LEU A 105 -16.18 8.16 -0.35
C LEU A 105 -17.13 7.40 0.59
N PRO A 106 -16.67 6.35 1.29
CA PRO A 106 -17.47 5.66 2.28
C PRO A 106 -17.90 6.60 3.40
N SER A 107 -19.11 6.39 3.92
CA SER A 107 -19.58 7.18 5.07
C SER A 107 -18.70 6.92 6.29
N PRO A 108 -18.53 7.90 7.18
CA PRO A 108 -17.77 7.73 8.41
C PRO A 108 -18.26 6.55 9.28
N GLY A 109 -19.56 6.23 9.24
CA GLY A 109 -20.13 5.08 9.94
C GLY A 109 -19.68 3.72 9.39
N GLN A 110 -19.43 3.62 8.08
CA GLN A 110 -18.89 2.40 7.46
C GLN A 110 -17.43 2.16 7.84
N LEU A 111 -16.69 3.23 8.18
CA LEU A 111 -15.27 3.21 8.55
C LEU A 111 -15.04 3.22 10.07
N LYS A 112 -16.01 2.76 10.87
CA LYS A 112 -15.83 2.67 12.32
C LYS A 112 -14.59 1.87 12.69
N ARG A 113 -13.84 2.40 13.66
CA ARG A 113 -12.59 1.85 14.18
C ARG A 113 -11.49 1.68 13.12
N LYS A 114 -11.53 2.50 12.07
CA LYS A 114 -10.52 2.53 11.02
C LYS A 114 -9.60 3.74 11.11
N ILE A 115 -8.36 3.51 10.71
CA ILE A 115 -7.30 4.52 10.64
C ILE A 115 -6.93 4.69 9.17
N LEU A 116 -7.10 5.90 8.67
CA LEU A 116 -6.79 6.30 7.31
C LEU A 116 -5.47 7.07 7.30
N LEU A 117 -4.58 6.76 6.37
CA LEU A 117 -3.35 7.52 6.16
C LEU A 117 -3.55 8.52 5.02
N LYS A 118 -3.29 9.80 5.28
CA LYS A 118 -3.23 10.83 4.24
C LYS A 118 -1.77 11.13 3.94
N ASN A 119 -1.26 10.58 2.83
CA ASN A 119 0.10 10.79 2.34
C ASN A 119 0.13 10.77 0.80
N LYS A 120 1.23 11.23 0.20
CA LYS A 120 1.49 11.10 -1.23
C LYS A 120 1.45 9.61 -1.64
N LYS A 121 0.80 9.34 -2.78
CA LYS A 121 0.73 8.01 -3.39
C LYS A 121 1.41 8.06 -4.76
N LEU A 122 2.24 7.06 -5.08
CA LEU A 122 2.84 6.92 -6.40
C LEU A 122 1.74 6.74 -7.45
N LYS A 123 1.92 7.33 -8.64
CA LYS A 123 1.01 7.11 -9.78
C LYS A 123 0.98 5.61 -10.09
N ALA A 124 -0.22 5.07 -10.31
CA ALA A 124 -0.34 3.68 -10.73
C ALA A 124 0.35 3.50 -12.09
N HIS A 125 1.15 2.45 -12.22
CA HIS A 125 1.68 2.08 -13.53
C HIS A 125 0.51 1.76 -14.45
N GLN A 126 0.34 2.55 -15.51
CA GLN A 126 -0.64 2.22 -16.55
C GLN A 126 -0.14 1.00 -17.30
N THR A 127 -1.02 0.03 -17.50
CA THR A 127 -0.68 -1.08 -18.38
C THR A 127 -0.77 -0.61 -19.84
N PRO A 128 -0.06 -1.25 -20.79
CA PRO A 128 -0.17 -0.90 -22.21
C PRO A 128 -1.62 -0.90 -22.73
N VAL A 129 -2.50 -1.70 -22.11
CA VAL A 129 -3.93 -1.79 -22.45
C VAL A 129 -4.69 -0.52 -22.05
N ASP A 130 -4.35 0.08 -20.90
CA ASP A 130 -4.99 1.31 -20.42
C ASP A 130 -4.62 2.49 -21.32
N ILE A 131 -3.35 2.55 -21.74
CA ILE A 131 -2.84 3.53 -22.70
C ILE A 131 -3.57 3.40 -24.05
N LEU A 132 -3.76 2.17 -24.55
CA LEU A 132 -4.46 1.93 -25.81
C LEU A 132 -5.94 2.32 -25.72
N LYS A 133 -6.62 2.00 -24.62
CA LYS A 133 -8.02 2.43 -24.39
C LYS A 133 -8.14 3.95 -24.34
N GLN A 134 -7.23 4.62 -23.64
CA GLN A 134 -7.21 6.08 -23.56
C GLN A 134 -6.99 6.70 -24.96
N LYS A 135 -6.02 6.20 -25.73
CA LYS A 135 -5.79 6.67 -27.12
C LYS A 135 -6.98 6.41 -28.04
N ALA A 136 -7.62 5.25 -27.92
CA ALA A 136 -8.81 4.93 -28.71
C ALA A 136 -9.99 5.87 -28.40
N HIS A 137 -10.19 6.19 -27.11
CA HIS A 137 -11.21 7.14 -26.69
C HIS A 137 -10.93 8.56 -27.21
N GLN A 138 -9.66 8.99 -27.15
CA GLN A 138 -9.22 10.30 -27.67
C GLN A 138 -9.40 10.42 -29.20
N LEU A 139 -9.07 9.35 -29.94
CA LEU A 139 -9.31 9.28 -31.39
C LEU A 139 -10.81 9.33 -31.75
N ALA A 140 -11.64 8.62 -30.98
CA ALA A 140 -13.09 8.63 -31.19
C ALA A 140 -13.70 10.01 -30.94
N HIS A 141 -13.24 10.71 -29.90
CA HIS A 141 -13.66 12.08 -29.59
C HIS A 141 -13.27 13.05 -30.70
N MET A 142 -12.03 12.97 -31.19
CA MET A 142 -11.54 13.80 -32.30
C MET A 142 -12.32 13.55 -33.60
N GLN A 143 -12.67 12.28 -33.89
CA GLN A 143 -13.51 11.95 -35.05
C GLN A 143 -14.95 12.46 -34.91
N ALA A 144 -15.53 12.41 -33.71
CA ALA A 144 -16.87 12.95 -33.45
C ALA A 144 -16.92 14.46 -33.71
N GLN A 145 -15.92 15.21 -33.23
CA GLN A 145 -15.81 16.66 -33.48
C GLN A 145 -15.56 17.00 -34.96
N ALA A 146 -14.80 16.18 -35.69
CA ALA A 146 -14.55 16.37 -37.11
C ALA A 146 -15.78 16.07 -38.01
N SER A 147 -16.81 15.42 -37.48
CA SER A 147 -18.02 15.03 -38.22
C SER A 147 -19.18 16.04 -38.14
N ASN A 148 -19.08 17.09 -37.30
CA ASN A 148 -19.99 18.23 -37.32
C ASN A 148 -19.46 19.33 -38.24
N GLY A 149 -19.99 19.39 -39.47
CA GLY A 149 -19.79 20.50 -40.39
C GLY A 149 -20.41 21.81 -39.89
N PRO A 150 -20.05 22.97 -40.47
CA PRO A 150 -20.44 24.27 -39.95
C PRO A 150 -21.93 24.55 -40.22
N SER A 151 -22.75 24.57 -39.16
CA SER A 151 -24.05 25.25 -39.19
C SER A 151 -23.93 26.56 -38.43
N ASN A 152 -24.16 27.68 -39.14
CA ASN A 152 -24.15 29.05 -38.65
C ASN A 152 -24.90 29.25 -37.31
N PRO A 153 -24.43 30.13 -36.41
CA PRO A 153 -25.09 30.41 -35.15
C PRO A 153 -26.22 31.45 -35.30
N THR A 154 -27.36 31.19 -34.68
CA THR A 154 -28.31 32.21 -34.21
C THR A 154 -28.10 32.39 -32.71
N PRO A 155 -28.09 33.62 -32.16
CA PRO A 155 -27.80 33.83 -30.76
C PRO A 155 -29.08 33.71 -29.93
N THR A 156 -29.12 32.72 -29.04
CA THR A 156 -29.97 32.76 -27.85
C THR A 156 -29.13 32.28 -26.68
N ASN A 157 -28.87 33.21 -25.76
CA ASN A 157 -28.25 33.00 -24.45
C ASN A 157 -28.94 31.87 -23.70
N GLU A 158 -28.23 30.80 -23.37
CA GLU A 158 -28.29 30.15 -22.05
C GLU A 158 -26.86 29.68 -21.72
N GLU A 159 -26.44 29.95 -20.49
CA GLU A 159 -25.10 29.78 -19.96
C GLU A 159 -24.85 28.29 -19.65
N GLU A 160 -23.92 27.66 -20.37
CA GLU A 160 -23.26 26.43 -19.94
C GLU A 160 -21.74 26.70 -19.97
N GLU A 161 -21.19 27.04 -18.80
CA GLU A 161 -19.74 27.08 -18.57
C GLU A 161 -19.24 25.64 -18.43
N ASP A 162 -18.90 25.00 -19.56
CA ASP A 162 -18.04 23.82 -19.55
C ASP A 162 -16.60 24.30 -19.35
N GLU A 163 -16.08 24.18 -18.13
CA GLU A 163 -14.65 24.30 -17.84
C GLU A 163 -13.91 23.15 -18.54
N GLU A 164 -13.41 23.40 -19.76
CA GLU A 164 -12.43 22.54 -20.43
C GLU A 164 -11.09 22.61 -19.68
N ASP A 165 -10.83 21.62 -18.83
CA ASP A 165 -9.48 21.35 -18.34
C ASP A 165 -8.59 20.89 -19.51
N GLU A 166 -7.82 21.83 -20.06
CA GLU A 166 -6.72 21.62 -21.00
C GLU A 166 -5.63 20.76 -20.35
N TYR A 167 -5.72 19.43 -20.47
CA TYR A 167 -4.68 18.52 -20.02
C TYR A 167 -3.51 18.47 -21.02
N ASP A 168 -2.63 19.47 -20.96
CA ASP A 168 -1.31 19.41 -21.58
C ASP A 168 -0.38 18.53 -20.74
N TYR A 169 -0.22 17.26 -21.13
CA TYR A 169 0.80 16.38 -20.55
C TYR A 169 1.98 16.28 -21.51
N ASP A 170 3.00 17.10 -21.24
CA ASP A 170 4.35 16.97 -21.78
C ASP A 170 4.85 15.53 -21.64
N TYR A 171 4.81 14.80 -22.76
CA TYR A 171 5.36 13.47 -22.94
C TYR A 171 6.86 13.60 -23.20
N GLU A 172 7.63 13.94 -22.17
CA GLU A 172 9.10 13.81 -22.22
C GLU A 172 9.50 12.45 -21.65
N SER A 173 9.85 11.58 -22.61
CA SER A 173 10.47 10.27 -22.51
C SER A 173 11.50 10.12 -21.37
N LEU A 174 11.11 9.49 -20.26
CA LEU A 174 12.09 8.88 -19.36
C LEU A 174 12.50 7.53 -19.93
N SER A 175 13.66 7.53 -20.57
CA SER A 175 14.40 6.34 -20.98
C SER A 175 14.51 5.33 -19.84
N ASP A 176 14.07 4.10 -20.12
CA ASP A 176 14.40 2.87 -19.40
C ASP A 176 15.93 2.78 -19.23
N ASP A 177 16.43 3.08 -18.04
CA ASP A 177 17.75 2.64 -17.57
C ASP A 177 17.77 2.70 -16.05
N ASN A 178 17.11 1.72 -15.41
CA ASN A 178 17.48 1.18 -14.09
C ASN A 178 16.69 -0.11 -13.85
N ILE A 179 16.91 -1.09 -14.74
CA ILE A 179 16.61 -2.48 -14.43
C ILE A 179 17.71 -2.98 -13.49
N LEU A 180 17.25 -3.51 -12.36
CA LEU A 180 17.96 -4.21 -11.30
C LEU A 180 19.19 -5.01 -11.77
N GLU A 181 20.38 -4.64 -11.30
CA GLU A 181 21.49 -5.59 -11.13
C GLU A 181 21.77 -5.79 -9.65
N ASP A 182 21.09 -6.77 -9.05
CA ASP A 182 21.52 -7.40 -7.80
C ASP A 182 22.24 -8.71 -8.16
N ARG A 183 23.57 -8.71 -8.11
CA ARG A 183 24.36 -9.95 -8.06
C ARG A 183 25.34 -9.87 -6.89
N PRO A 184 25.29 -10.81 -5.92
CA PRO A 184 26.22 -10.80 -4.80
C PRO A 184 27.60 -11.34 -5.23
N GLU A 185 28.64 -10.57 -4.91
CA GLU A 185 30.03 -10.98 -5.04
C GLU A 185 30.40 -11.99 -3.93
N ASN A 186 30.91 -13.16 -4.32
CA ASN A 186 31.81 -13.93 -3.46
C ASN A 186 32.91 -14.58 -4.33
N LYS A 187 34.14 -14.52 -3.82
CA LYS A 187 35.42 -14.72 -4.51
C LYS A 187 35.82 -16.19 -4.71
N LEU A 188 36.20 -16.54 -5.95
CA LEU A 188 37.35 -17.34 -6.49
C LEU A 188 37.73 -18.74 -5.90
N PRO A 189 38.52 -19.62 -6.61
CA PRO A 189 39.01 -19.62 -8.01
C PRO A 189 38.93 -20.99 -8.77
N SER A 190 39.29 -20.97 -10.07
CA SER A 190 39.82 -22.06 -10.92
C SER A 190 38.98 -23.33 -11.19
N ASP A 191 38.55 -23.59 -12.43
CA ASP A 191 39.28 -24.41 -13.42
C ASP A 191 38.46 -24.67 -14.70
N LYS A 192 39.16 -25.05 -15.77
CA LYS A 192 38.70 -25.20 -17.17
C LYS A 192 37.84 -26.47 -17.43
N LEU A 193 37.11 -26.42 -18.56
CA LEU A 193 36.76 -27.49 -19.54
C LEU A 193 35.28 -27.98 -19.64
N GLN A 194 34.72 -27.68 -20.82
CA GLN A 194 33.96 -28.52 -21.78
C GLN A 194 32.85 -29.51 -21.35
N PHE A 195 31.63 -29.20 -21.84
CA PHE A 195 30.67 -30.03 -22.62
C PHE A 195 30.78 -31.57 -22.55
N GLU A 196 29.74 -32.28 -22.06
CA GLU A 196 28.81 -33.16 -22.83
C GLU A 196 27.97 -34.13 -21.96
N TYR A 197 26.71 -34.27 -22.38
CA TYR A 197 25.84 -35.47 -22.46
C TYR A 197 25.44 -36.34 -21.24
N ASN A 198 24.13 -36.23 -20.91
CA ASN A 198 23.08 -37.27 -20.72
C ASN A 198 23.33 -38.71 -20.19
N GLU A 199 22.41 -39.10 -19.29
CA GLU A 199 21.63 -40.35 -19.17
C GLU A 199 21.97 -41.46 -18.14
N GLU A 200 20.88 -41.97 -17.53
CA GLU A 200 20.67 -43.26 -16.84
C GLU A 200 21.39 -43.51 -15.49
N THR A 201 20.86 -44.19 -14.46
CA THR A 201 19.66 -45.03 -14.28
C THR A 201 19.43 -45.26 -12.76
N ALA A 202 18.21 -45.65 -12.41
CA ALA A 202 17.74 -46.02 -11.08
C ALA A 202 18.11 -47.44 -10.62
N LYS A 203 17.85 -47.71 -9.31
CA LYS A 203 17.64 -49.00 -8.57
C LYS A 203 18.80 -49.33 -7.61
N ARG A 204 18.65 -49.80 -6.35
CA ARG A 204 17.74 -50.78 -5.67
C ARG A 204 17.99 -50.64 -4.14
N ILE A 205 17.02 -50.61 -3.19
CA ILE A 205 16.11 -51.66 -2.64
C ILE A 205 16.65 -52.46 -1.40
N LYS A 206 15.80 -52.49 -0.34
CA LYS A 206 15.60 -53.49 0.77
C LYS A 206 16.62 -53.50 1.95
N LYS A 207 16.29 -53.85 3.20
CA LYS A 207 15.16 -54.52 3.92
C LYS A 207 15.34 -54.21 5.44
N ALA A 208 14.31 -54.00 6.28
CA ALA A 208 13.69 -54.98 7.23
C ALA A 208 14.71 -55.70 8.16
N ASP A 209 14.59 -55.83 9.49
CA ASP A 209 13.43 -56.09 10.37
C ASP A 209 13.73 -55.82 11.88
N CYS A 210 12.64 -55.51 12.61
CA CYS A 210 12.19 -55.99 13.95
C CYS A 210 13.13 -56.05 15.19
N ALA A 211 12.72 -55.37 16.27
CA ALA A 211 12.65 -55.97 17.62
C ALA A 211 11.65 -55.24 18.56
N THR A 212 10.73 -56.05 19.08
CA THR A 212 9.62 -55.88 20.04
C THR A 212 9.97 -55.21 21.37
N TYR A 213 9.05 -54.41 21.95
CA TYR A 213 8.73 -54.42 23.39
C TYR A 213 7.29 -53.96 23.69
N ASN A 214 6.58 -54.80 24.45
CA ASN A 214 5.22 -54.63 24.99
C ASN A 214 5.09 -53.43 25.95
N ASN A 215 3.94 -52.76 25.95
CA ASN A 215 3.04 -52.70 27.12
C ASN A 215 1.76 -51.86 26.87
N LYS A 216 0.60 -52.49 27.13
CA LYS A 216 -0.64 -51.99 27.79
C LYS A 216 -1.15 -50.60 27.30
N GLY A 217 -2.21 -50.47 26.50
CA GLY A 217 -3.55 -50.99 26.75
C GLY A 217 -4.38 -50.03 27.61
N LYS A 218 -5.22 -49.19 26.98
CA LYS A 218 -6.63 -48.91 27.37
C LYS A 218 -7.29 -48.03 26.31
N VAL A 219 -8.32 -48.59 25.69
CA VAL A 219 -9.25 -47.98 24.73
C VAL A 219 -10.44 -47.47 25.54
N TYR A 220 -10.94 -46.27 25.23
CA TYR A 220 -12.29 -45.85 25.57
C TYR A 220 -13.01 -45.56 24.27
N ASP A 221 -14.03 -46.36 24.01
CA ASP A 221 -15.07 -46.15 23.00
C ASP A 221 -16.41 -46.31 23.71
N MET A 222 -17.32 -45.35 23.52
CA MET A 222 -18.76 -45.57 23.63
C MET A 222 -19.51 -44.37 23.02
N GLU A 223 -19.79 -44.52 21.73
CA GLU A 223 -21.08 -44.38 21.03
C GLU A 223 -22.13 -43.30 21.36
N LEU A 224 -22.79 -42.94 20.25
CA LEU A 224 -23.92 -42.04 19.97
C LEU A 224 -25.30 -42.63 20.32
N GLY A 225 -26.29 -41.73 20.49
CA GLY A 225 -27.75 -41.97 20.36
C GLY A 225 -28.46 -42.04 21.72
N GLU A 226 -29.60 -41.37 21.98
CA GLU A 226 -30.56 -40.54 21.23
C GLU A 226 -30.99 -39.36 22.14
#